data_AF-A0A351CWR6-F1
#
_entry.id   AF-A0A351CWR6-F1
#
_cell.length_a   1.000
_cell.length_b   1.000
_cell.length_c   1.000
_cell.angle_alpha   90.00
_cell.angle_beta   90.00
_cell.angle_gamma   90.00
#
_symmetry.space_group_name_H-M   'P 1'
#
loop_
_entity.id
_entity.type
_entity.pdbx_description
1 polymer ?
#
loop_
_entity_poly.entity_id
_entity_poly.type
_entity_poly.pdbx_seq_one_letter_code
_entity_poly.pdbx_strand_id
1 'polypeptide(L)'
;MSWKMFLDSIELGEGGMLDGTILLNNITIAQGGAGHNGIDINNVAATATVIGSNIVVDGSGDDGLDIDVVASGAIFNFNNVNLINSGDEGLNVVLGDGSFTFSNLDISGSAEDGIQILGSGGTFMFDSASSVAGSGEDAFYLEGLSPNVNFAGTINHSGAGQAVELIDLLDSTIIFGGSITGNTGVEDAILIDLVDDSSVVFNGLLDIDTTDGRGIGIYDSWDSTFSFNNGVAIDTTTGDGFFSGGNLGSTMSFNGGLSISTTSGGGFVGLDGGTFNVMATAGDESITTETGQAIVFGNFFNPDPQTINMAFDAIDVTVGTAVTAFTGGVESIEIGRTSGTLSINGGSIAAPAVAGISAILVDNSTCGVFPCSGALTLNLSNVTATGTADGGSGVDITGESAAVPVTVNLVNTNVTGGSSAGNVGGGAGVRATNAIITLDATSSAIGGASSSGGGGAGIGGIGGDDAANGENFGADVTVTSTGTATGGMSTSGGGGAGIGGGGAGVGATTGGTAVGVVNSAVGTEAGGIGGANNGAAIGAGGDGS
;
A
#
# COMPACT_ATOMS: atom_id res chain seq x y z
N MET A 1 -20.03 -26.96 51.92
CA MET A 1 -18.72 -26.29 52.01
C MET A 1 -17.87 -26.87 50.91
N SER A 2 -17.55 -26.06 49.90
CA SER A 2 -16.58 -26.42 48.86
C SER A 2 -15.21 -26.00 49.40
N TRP A 3 -14.30 -26.96 49.61
CA TRP A 3 -12.90 -26.66 49.85
C TRP A 3 -12.29 -26.31 48.49
N LYS A 4 -11.92 -25.04 48.27
CA LYS A 4 -11.03 -24.66 47.17
C LYS A 4 -9.60 -24.86 47.67
N MET A 5 -8.85 -25.75 47.03
CA MET A 5 -7.40 -25.86 47.23
C MET A 5 -6.76 -24.80 46.34
N PHE A 6 -5.97 -23.89 46.93
CA PHE A 6 -5.15 -22.96 46.18
C PHE A 6 -3.79 -23.64 45.99
N LEU A 7 -3.39 -23.80 44.73
CA LEU A 7 -2.05 -24.23 44.36
C LEU A 7 -1.25 -22.97 44.01
N ASP A 8 0.06 -22.99 44.30
CA ASP A 8 0.96 -21.87 43.98
C ASP A 8 1.47 -22.01 42.53
N SER A 9 1.77 -23.23 42.08
CA SER A 9 2.12 -23.59 40.69
C SER A 9 1.85 -25.08 40.43
N ILE A 10 1.92 -25.51 39.16
CA ILE A 10 1.98 -26.91 38.75
C ILE A 10 3.16 -27.09 37.80
N GLU A 11 4.09 -27.98 38.15
CA GLU A 11 5.26 -28.30 37.31
C GLU A 11 5.16 -29.76 36.85
N LEU A 12 5.21 -30.00 35.54
CA LEU A 12 5.17 -31.32 34.91
C LEU A 12 6.39 -31.55 34.04
N GLY A 13 6.95 -32.76 34.06
CA GLY A 13 8.11 -33.09 33.21
C GLY A 13 9.46 -32.58 33.74
N GLU A 14 9.49 -32.03 34.96
CA GLU A 14 10.75 -31.78 35.66
C GLU A 14 11.49 -33.10 35.96
N GLY A 15 12.71 -33.24 35.41
CA GLY A 15 13.59 -34.38 35.67
C GLY A 15 13.35 -35.63 34.83
N GLY A 16 12.49 -35.57 33.81
CA GLY A 16 12.29 -36.67 32.86
C GLY A 16 11.23 -36.38 31.80
N MET A 17 11.24 -37.19 30.74
CA MET A 17 10.30 -37.02 29.64
C MET A 17 8.86 -37.31 30.07
N LEU A 18 7.95 -36.39 29.80
CA LEU A 18 6.52 -36.51 30.08
C LEU A 18 5.85 -37.34 28.98
N ASP A 19 5.25 -38.49 29.34
CA ASP A 19 4.63 -39.42 28.38
C ASP A 19 3.26 -39.93 28.90
N GLY A 20 2.42 -40.41 27.98
CA GLY A 20 1.07 -40.88 28.26
C GLY A 20 0.04 -39.74 28.35
N THR A 21 -1.11 -40.03 28.96
CA THR A 21 -2.21 -39.06 29.08
C THR A 21 -2.20 -38.36 30.44
N ILE A 22 -2.16 -37.04 30.43
CA ILE A 22 -2.26 -36.18 31.61
C ILE A 22 -3.59 -35.43 31.59
N LEU A 23 -4.24 -35.37 32.75
CA LEU A 23 -5.53 -34.70 32.93
C LEU A 23 -5.38 -33.59 33.97
N LEU A 24 -5.59 -32.34 33.55
CA LEU A 24 -5.60 -31.14 34.38
C LEU A 24 -7.03 -30.61 34.41
N ASN A 25 -7.77 -30.73 35.52
CA ASN A 25 -9.20 -30.36 35.54
C ASN A 25 -9.63 -29.68 36.84
N ASN A 26 -10.36 -28.57 36.71
CA ASN A 26 -10.83 -27.73 37.81
C ASN A 26 -9.68 -27.22 38.68
N ILE A 27 -8.70 -26.61 38.03
CA ILE A 27 -7.51 -26.06 38.67
C ILE A 27 -7.73 -24.56 38.90
N THR A 28 -7.33 -24.08 40.06
CA THR A 28 -7.25 -22.65 40.35
C THR A 28 -5.94 -22.37 41.03
N ILE A 29 -5.12 -21.56 40.38
CA ILE A 29 -3.85 -21.04 40.87
C ILE A 29 -4.07 -19.55 41.10
N ALA A 30 -3.82 -19.08 42.32
CA ALA A 30 -4.06 -17.69 42.69
C ALA A 30 -2.83 -17.14 43.40
N GLN A 31 -2.26 -16.07 42.85
CA GLN A 31 -0.98 -15.49 43.27
C GLN A 31 0.15 -16.51 43.19
N GLY A 32 0.54 -16.86 41.97
CA GLY A 32 1.78 -17.59 41.74
C GLY A 32 2.92 -16.88 42.47
N GLY A 33 3.77 -17.65 43.12
CA GLY A 33 4.97 -17.10 43.76
C GLY A 33 5.81 -16.36 42.71
N ALA A 34 6.50 -15.29 43.11
CA ALA A 34 7.41 -14.59 42.20
C ALA A 34 8.44 -15.56 41.59
N GLY A 35 8.66 -15.50 40.27
CA GLY A 35 9.63 -16.35 39.56
C GLY A 35 9.12 -17.75 39.21
N HIS A 36 7.81 -17.93 39.05
CA HIS A 36 7.20 -19.21 38.70
C HIS A 36 6.04 -19.05 37.72
N ASN A 37 6.00 -19.96 36.75
CA ASN A 37 4.87 -20.18 35.87
C ASN A 37 3.66 -20.70 36.66
N GLY A 38 2.45 -20.37 36.23
CA GLY A 38 1.22 -20.92 36.79
C GLY A 38 1.16 -22.42 36.57
N ILE A 39 1.12 -22.83 35.31
CA ILE A 39 1.28 -24.22 34.90
C ILE A 39 2.48 -24.30 33.97
N ASP A 40 3.46 -25.11 34.34
CA ASP A 40 4.65 -25.42 33.55
C ASP A 40 4.57 -26.87 33.07
N ILE A 41 4.65 -27.06 31.75
CA ILE A 41 4.65 -28.36 31.10
C ILE A 41 5.91 -28.54 30.26
N ASN A 42 6.85 -29.27 30.85
CA ASN A 42 8.19 -29.44 30.34
C ASN A 42 8.44 -30.83 29.72
N ASN A 43 9.46 -30.93 28.85
CA ASN A 43 10.03 -32.18 28.33
C ASN A 43 8.99 -33.19 27.77
N VAL A 44 8.06 -32.74 26.94
CA VAL A 44 6.94 -33.57 26.46
C VAL A 44 7.35 -34.55 25.35
N ALA A 45 6.99 -35.82 25.52
CA ALA A 45 7.18 -36.87 24.51
C ALA A 45 6.21 -36.74 23.34
N ALA A 46 6.64 -37.18 22.15
CA ALA A 46 5.82 -37.27 20.94
C ALA A 46 4.50 -38.05 21.10
N THR A 47 4.41 -38.95 22.08
CA THR A 47 3.24 -39.80 22.36
C THR A 47 2.35 -39.24 23.47
N ALA A 48 2.73 -38.14 24.10
CA ALA A 48 1.98 -37.57 25.21
C ALA A 48 0.68 -36.93 24.73
N THR A 49 -0.31 -36.93 25.62
CA THR A 49 -1.56 -36.19 25.46
C THR A 49 -1.88 -35.46 26.76
N VAL A 50 -1.87 -34.14 26.73
CA VAL A 50 -2.29 -33.31 27.86
C VAL A 50 -3.69 -32.79 27.60
N ILE A 51 -4.58 -32.96 28.57
CA ILE A 51 -5.96 -32.47 28.49
C ILE A 51 -6.23 -31.58 29.70
N GLY A 52 -6.46 -30.29 29.45
CA GLY A 52 -6.80 -29.28 30.44
C GLY A 52 -8.26 -28.85 30.36
N SER A 53 -8.93 -28.67 31.51
CA SER A 53 -10.28 -28.11 31.52
C SER A 53 -10.61 -27.31 32.79
N ASN A 54 -11.32 -26.18 32.63
CA ASN A 54 -11.72 -25.31 33.75
C ASN A 54 -10.50 -24.90 34.60
N ILE A 55 -9.54 -24.27 33.94
CA ILE A 55 -8.29 -23.82 34.57
C ILE A 55 -8.38 -22.31 34.75
N VAL A 56 -8.00 -21.83 35.93
CA VAL A 56 -7.82 -20.40 36.19
C VAL A 56 -6.44 -20.21 36.80
N VAL A 57 -5.62 -19.39 36.16
CA VAL A 57 -4.35 -18.89 36.69
C VAL A 57 -4.51 -17.38 36.83
N ASP A 58 -4.35 -16.85 38.04
CA ASP A 58 -4.48 -15.42 38.34
C ASP A 58 -3.26 -14.95 39.13
N GLY A 59 -2.39 -14.17 38.51
CA GLY A 59 -1.20 -13.59 39.11
C GLY A 59 -0.01 -14.55 39.18
N SER A 60 0.35 -15.23 38.09
CA SER A 60 1.63 -15.98 38.02
C SER A 60 2.83 -15.04 38.19
N GLY A 61 3.96 -15.58 38.64
CA GLY A 61 5.18 -14.80 38.78
C GLY A 61 5.81 -14.49 37.43
N ASP A 62 5.73 -15.45 36.52
CA ASP A 62 6.21 -15.43 35.14
C ASP A 62 4.98 -15.78 34.25
N ASP A 63 5.00 -16.89 33.50
CA ASP A 63 3.94 -17.23 32.55
C ASP A 63 2.66 -17.77 33.19
N GLY A 64 1.51 -17.54 32.55
CA GLY A 64 0.24 -18.12 32.97
C GLY A 64 0.21 -19.64 32.72
N LEU A 65 0.52 -20.02 31.48
CA LEU A 65 0.72 -21.39 31.03
C LEU A 65 1.96 -21.44 30.14
N ASP A 66 2.94 -22.23 30.54
CA ASP A 66 4.19 -22.47 29.83
C ASP A 66 4.25 -23.92 29.34
N ILE A 67 4.65 -24.11 28.09
CA ILE A 67 4.72 -25.42 27.44
C ILE A 67 5.98 -25.55 26.58
N ASP A 68 6.90 -26.38 27.07
CA ASP A 68 8.14 -26.75 26.39
C ASP A 68 8.02 -28.13 25.73
N VAL A 69 7.92 -28.15 24.39
CA VAL A 69 7.79 -29.39 23.61
C VAL A 69 9.12 -29.79 22.99
N VAL A 70 9.68 -30.91 23.43
CA VAL A 70 10.98 -31.38 22.91
C VAL A 70 10.87 -32.42 21.79
N ALA A 71 9.66 -32.90 21.48
CA ALA A 71 9.44 -33.95 20.49
C ALA A 71 8.14 -33.76 19.69
N SER A 72 8.27 -33.84 18.37
CA SER A 72 7.13 -33.70 17.44
C SER A 72 6.06 -34.76 17.65
N GLY A 73 4.79 -34.36 17.74
CA GLY A 73 3.60 -35.24 17.77
C GLY A 73 2.77 -35.23 19.05
N ALA A 74 3.21 -34.54 20.09
CA ALA A 74 2.43 -34.37 21.33
C ALA A 74 1.09 -33.65 21.07
N ILE A 75 0.07 -33.99 21.86
CA ILE A 75 -1.28 -33.41 21.74
C ILE A 75 -1.64 -32.66 23.02
N PHE A 76 -2.07 -31.40 22.88
CA PHE A 76 -2.52 -30.54 23.97
C PHE A 76 -3.94 -30.08 23.68
N ASN A 77 -4.88 -30.40 24.57
CA ASN A 77 -6.28 -30.03 24.45
C ASN A 77 -6.73 -29.29 25.71
N PHE A 78 -6.87 -27.98 25.62
CA PHE A 78 -7.29 -27.12 26.70
C PHE A 78 -8.68 -26.56 26.42
N ASN A 79 -9.56 -26.60 27.42
CA ASN A 79 -10.92 -26.12 27.32
C ASN A 79 -11.31 -25.27 28.52
N ASN A 80 -11.80 -24.05 28.31
CA ASN A 80 -12.16 -23.11 29.37
C ASN A 80 -10.95 -22.84 30.29
N VAL A 81 -9.99 -22.09 29.76
CA VAL A 81 -8.75 -21.72 30.44
C VAL A 81 -8.70 -20.20 30.54
N ASN A 82 -8.51 -19.68 31.76
CA ASN A 82 -8.39 -18.25 32.00
C ASN A 82 -7.01 -17.97 32.59
N LEU A 83 -6.21 -17.16 31.90
CA LEU A 83 -4.86 -16.75 32.29
C LEU A 83 -4.90 -15.24 32.54
N ILE A 84 -4.75 -14.84 33.79
CA ILE A 84 -5.08 -13.48 34.25
C ILE A 84 -3.86 -12.91 34.99
N ASN A 85 -3.47 -11.69 34.67
CA ASN A 85 -2.41 -10.96 35.35
C ASN A 85 -1.07 -11.73 35.40
N SER A 86 -0.65 -12.36 34.29
CA SER A 86 0.66 -13.02 34.24
C SER A 86 1.80 -12.03 34.44
N GLY A 87 2.89 -12.49 35.05
CA GLY A 87 4.08 -11.68 35.27
C GLY A 87 4.90 -11.47 34.00
N ASP A 88 4.89 -12.46 33.11
CA ASP A 88 5.49 -12.43 31.76
C ASP A 88 4.36 -12.73 30.75
N GLU A 89 4.36 -13.88 30.07
CA GLU A 89 3.36 -14.23 29.05
C GLU A 89 2.04 -14.76 29.63
N GLY A 90 0.95 -14.56 28.90
CA GLY A 90 -0.29 -15.29 29.16
C GLY A 90 -0.09 -16.78 28.88
N LEU A 91 0.17 -17.11 27.63
CA LEU A 91 0.52 -18.44 27.14
C LEU A 91 1.89 -18.37 26.45
N ASN A 92 2.83 -19.18 26.93
CA ASN A 92 4.12 -19.40 26.31
C ASN A 92 4.21 -20.82 25.75
N VAL A 93 4.65 -20.97 24.51
CA VAL A 93 4.93 -22.28 23.90
C VAL A 93 6.26 -22.25 23.18
N VAL A 94 7.23 -23.05 23.64
CA VAL A 94 8.57 -23.13 23.05
C VAL A 94 8.82 -24.50 22.42
N LEU A 95 9.47 -24.52 21.25
CA LEU A 95 9.83 -25.72 20.47
C LEU A 95 8.61 -26.55 20.00
N GLY A 96 7.49 -25.88 19.73
CA GLY A 96 6.13 -26.44 19.63
C GLY A 96 5.75 -27.39 18.48
N ASP A 97 6.54 -28.41 18.11
CA ASP A 97 6.21 -29.36 17.01
C ASP A 97 5.00 -30.33 17.32
N GLY A 98 3.98 -29.88 18.04
CA GLY A 98 2.79 -30.63 18.47
C GLY A 98 1.47 -30.13 17.86
N SER A 99 0.36 -30.67 18.38
CA SER A 99 -0.99 -30.21 18.09
C SER A 99 -1.61 -29.61 19.34
N PHE A 100 -1.94 -28.31 19.28
CA PHE A 100 -2.48 -27.53 20.37
C PHE A 100 -3.88 -27.07 20.01
N THR A 101 -4.85 -27.39 20.86
CA THR A 101 -6.22 -26.93 20.74
C THR A 101 -6.63 -26.24 22.01
N PHE A 102 -7.03 -24.99 21.87
CA PHE A 102 -7.57 -24.14 22.93
C PHE A 102 -9.01 -23.78 22.58
N SER A 103 -9.94 -24.28 23.38
CA SER A 103 -11.35 -23.91 23.30
C SER A 103 -11.69 -22.99 24.47
N ASN A 104 -12.17 -21.78 24.19
CA ASN A 104 -12.45 -20.77 25.22
C ASN A 104 -11.22 -20.48 26.10
N LEU A 105 -10.11 -20.07 25.48
CA LEU A 105 -8.94 -19.51 26.17
C LEU A 105 -9.12 -18.01 26.35
N ASP A 106 -9.12 -17.52 27.57
CA ASP A 106 -9.21 -16.10 27.89
C ASP A 106 -7.91 -15.64 28.56
N ILE A 107 -7.20 -14.72 27.92
CA ILE A 107 -5.97 -14.12 28.43
C ILE A 107 -6.23 -12.64 28.70
N SER A 108 -5.93 -12.19 29.92
CA SER A 108 -6.11 -10.79 30.29
C SER A 108 -5.01 -10.27 31.23
N GLY A 109 -4.35 -9.18 30.84
CA GLY A 109 -3.45 -8.44 31.75
C GLY A 109 -2.06 -9.05 31.92
N SER A 110 -1.54 -9.80 30.93
CA SER A 110 -0.14 -10.24 30.91
C SER A 110 0.81 -9.02 30.88
N ALA A 111 1.95 -9.11 31.55
CA ALA A 111 2.89 -7.98 31.56
C ALA A 111 3.75 -7.91 30.28
N GLU A 112 4.05 -9.05 29.67
CA GLU A 112 4.69 -9.17 28.35
C GLU A 112 3.62 -9.56 27.33
N ASP A 113 3.80 -10.68 26.62
CA ASP A 113 2.90 -11.09 25.55
C ASP A 113 1.61 -11.74 26.07
N GLY A 114 0.53 -11.63 25.29
CA GLY A 114 -0.68 -12.41 25.51
C GLY A 114 -0.42 -13.88 25.19
N ILE A 115 -0.06 -14.13 23.94
CA ILE A 115 0.34 -15.45 23.43
C ILE A 115 1.71 -15.28 22.78
N GLN A 116 2.67 -16.07 23.22
CA GLN A 116 3.97 -16.24 22.57
C GLN A 116 4.13 -17.67 22.09
N ILE A 117 4.51 -17.83 20.82
CA ILE A 117 4.81 -19.13 20.23
C ILE A 117 6.18 -19.04 19.56
N LEU A 118 7.15 -19.78 20.09
CA LEU A 118 8.52 -19.86 19.59
C LEU A 118 8.78 -21.28 19.07
N GLY A 119 9.06 -21.49 17.79
CA GLY A 119 9.48 -22.84 17.36
C GLY A 119 9.43 -23.17 15.87
N SER A 120 9.98 -24.34 15.53
CA SER A 120 10.21 -24.74 14.14
C SER A 120 8.99 -25.28 13.39
N GLY A 121 7.91 -25.64 14.08
CA GLY A 121 6.72 -26.28 13.52
C GLY A 121 5.62 -26.43 14.57
N GLY A 122 4.42 -26.84 14.17
CA GLY A 122 3.28 -27.05 15.08
C GLY A 122 1.93 -26.73 14.45
N THR A 123 0.84 -27.15 15.10
CA THR A 123 -0.53 -26.74 14.72
C THR A 123 -1.26 -26.22 15.93
N PHE A 124 -1.67 -24.96 15.88
CA PHE A 124 -2.32 -24.21 16.96
C PHE A 124 -3.72 -23.81 16.54
N MET A 125 -4.70 -24.23 17.31
CA MET A 125 -6.12 -23.99 17.04
C MET A 125 -6.74 -23.29 18.26
N PHE A 126 -7.18 -22.05 18.08
CA PHE A 126 -7.93 -21.30 19.08
C PHE A 126 -9.34 -21.06 18.55
N ASP A 127 -10.37 -21.43 19.30
CA ASP A 127 -11.75 -21.25 18.85
C ASP A 127 -12.25 -19.81 18.98
N SER A 128 -13.45 -19.55 18.44
CA SER A 128 -14.04 -18.21 18.46
C SER A 128 -14.52 -17.73 19.83
N ALA A 129 -14.45 -18.57 20.85
CA ALA A 129 -14.72 -18.17 22.23
C ALA A 129 -13.44 -17.69 22.95
N SER A 130 -12.28 -17.79 22.29
CA SER A 130 -11.01 -17.37 22.86
C SER A 130 -10.80 -15.87 22.71
N SER A 131 -10.08 -15.25 23.65
CA SER A 131 -9.81 -13.82 23.70
C SER A 131 -8.44 -13.52 24.29
N VAL A 132 -7.80 -12.47 23.76
CA VAL A 132 -6.59 -11.87 24.33
C VAL A 132 -6.82 -10.38 24.51
N ALA A 133 -6.55 -9.86 25.71
CA ALA A 133 -6.68 -8.44 25.99
C ALA A 133 -5.68 -7.90 27.02
N GLY A 134 -5.25 -6.66 26.82
CA GLY A 134 -4.46 -5.92 27.82
C GLY A 134 -3.09 -6.51 28.12
N SER A 135 -2.44 -7.13 27.13
CA SER A 135 -1.01 -7.47 27.18
C SER A 135 -0.15 -6.22 27.24
N GLY A 136 1.03 -6.32 27.86
CA GLY A 136 1.95 -5.19 28.01
C GLY A 136 2.86 -4.99 26.79
N GLU A 137 3.33 -6.08 26.19
CA GLU A 137 4.07 -6.11 24.92
C GLU A 137 3.10 -6.46 23.79
N ASP A 138 3.10 -7.68 23.28
CA ASP A 138 2.25 -8.06 22.16
C ASP A 138 1.00 -8.81 22.59
N ALA A 139 -0.10 -8.68 21.85
CA ALA A 139 -1.22 -9.58 22.10
C ALA A 139 -0.97 -10.97 21.51
N PHE A 140 -0.30 -11.06 20.37
CA PHE A 140 0.03 -12.33 19.72
C PHE A 140 1.39 -12.23 19.02
N TYR A 141 2.38 -12.92 19.58
CA TYR A 141 3.72 -13.06 19.03
C TYR A 141 3.94 -14.46 18.48
N LEU A 142 4.46 -14.54 17.25
CA LEU A 142 4.84 -15.78 16.61
C LEU A 142 6.17 -15.65 15.90
N GLU A 143 7.13 -16.46 16.33
CA GLU A 143 8.42 -16.63 15.67
C GLU A 143 8.62 -18.11 15.34
N GLY A 144 8.84 -18.44 14.06
CA GLY A 144 9.03 -19.85 13.73
C GLY A 144 9.02 -20.27 12.27
N LEU A 145 9.81 -21.30 11.96
CA LEU A 145 10.05 -21.72 10.57
C LEU A 145 8.90 -22.43 9.85
N SER A 146 7.90 -23.02 10.53
CA SER A 146 6.75 -23.66 9.84
C SER A 146 5.47 -23.86 10.69
N PRO A 147 5.08 -22.91 11.56
CA PRO A 147 3.84 -23.02 12.32
C PRO A 147 2.58 -22.97 11.44
N ASN A 148 1.55 -23.70 11.88
CA ASN A 148 0.19 -23.56 11.36
C ASN A 148 -0.70 -23.03 12.48
N VAL A 149 -1.26 -21.84 12.33
CA VAL A 149 -2.07 -21.18 13.34
C VAL A 149 -3.46 -20.88 12.77
N ASN A 150 -4.50 -21.20 13.54
CA ASN A 150 -5.85 -20.71 13.32
C ASN A 150 -6.38 -20.14 14.63
N PHE A 151 -6.32 -18.82 14.74
CA PHE A 151 -6.85 -18.06 15.87
C PHE A 151 -8.21 -17.48 15.51
N ALA A 152 -9.30 -18.17 15.85
CA ALA A 152 -10.65 -17.69 15.58
C ALA A 152 -11.21 -16.72 16.63
N GLY A 153 -10.45 -16.50 17.72
CA GLY A 153 -10.79 -15.62 18.82
C GLY A 153 -10.65 -14.14 18.49
N THR A 154 -10.82 -13.28 19.50
CA THR A 154 -10.68 -11.81 19.36
C THR A 154 -9.42 -11.30 20.05
N ILE A 155 -8.78 -10.31 19.45
CA ILE A 155 -7.66 -9.56 20.05
C ILE A 155 -8.13 -8.13 20.32
N ASN A 156 -7.92 -7.65 21.55
CA ASN A 156 -8.12 -6.25 21.92
C ASN A 156 -6.89 -5.72 22.64
N HIS A 157 -6.00 -5.09 21.88
CA HIS A 157 -4.70 -4.66 22.35
C HIS A 157 -4.63 -3.16 22.58
N SER A 158 -4.00 -2.78 23.69
CA SER A 158 -3.69 -1.38 24.01
C SER A 158 -2.34 -1.25 24.75
N GLY A 159 -1.46 -2.23 24.59
CA GLY A 159 -0.14 -2.28 25.19
C GLY A 159 0.89 -1.43 24.44
N ALA A 160 2.16 -1.58 24.80
CA ALA A 160 3.26 -0.85 24.17
C ALA A 160 3.72 -1.47 22.84
N GLY A 161 3.60 -2.80 22.71
CA GLY A 161 3.97 -3.56 21.50
C GLY A 161 2.85 -3.65 20.48
N GLN A 162 2.89 -4.68 19.64
CA GLN A 162 2.00 -4.92 18.51
C GLN A 162 0.74 -5.72 18.91
N ALA A 163 -0.36 -5.53 18.19
CA ALA A 163 -1.52 -6.41 18.36
C ALA A 163 -1.24 -7.81 17.78
N VAL A 164 -0.44 -7.87 16.71
CA VAL A 164 0.07 -9.10 16.12
C VAL A 164 1.49 -8.84 15.62
N GLU A 165 2.44 -9.66 16.04
CA GLU A 165 3.81 -9.72 15.49
C GLU A 165 4.08 -11.13 14.94
N LEU A 166 4.46 -11.21 13.67
CA LEU A 166 4.81 -12.45 12.97
C LEU A 166 6.21 -12.32 12.38
N ILE A 167 7.15 -13.15 12.79
CA ILE A 167 8.56 -13.06 12.36
C ILE A 167 9.10 -14.44 11.92
N ASP A 168 9.99 -14.43 10.92
CA ASP A 168 10.80 -15.58 10.50
C ASP A 168 9.96 -16.82 10.12
N LEU A 169 8.86 -16.58 9.41
CA LEU A 169 7.93 -17.61 8.96
C LEU A 169 8.35 -18.21 7.62
N LEU A 170 8.34 -19.54 7.53
CA LEU A 170 8.54 -20.25 6.26
C LEU A 170 7.44 -21.32 6.08
N ASP A 171 6.94 -21.53 4.86
CA ASP A 171 5.93 -22.57 4.56
C ASP A 171 4.70 -22.58 5.53
N SER A 172 4.35 -21.42 6.09
CA SER A 172 3.44 -21.29 7.23
C SER A 172 2.03 -20.95 6.78
N THR A 173 1.02 -21.38 7.55
CA THR A 173 -0.38 -20.96 7.33
C THR A 173 -0.94 -20.37 8.60
N ILE A 174 -1.17 -19.06 8.58
CA ILE A 174 -1.63 -18.28 9.73
C ILE A 174 -2.99 -17.68 9.40
N ILE A 175 -4.00 -17.95 10.24
CA ILE A 175 -5.36 -17.47 10.05
C ILE A 175 -5.85 -16.79 11.32
N PHE A 176 -6.19 -15.51 11.22
CA PHE A 176 -6.91 -14.76 12.23
C PHE A 176 -8.39 -14.70 11.85
N GLY A 177 -9.21 -15.52 12.52
CA GLY A 177 -10.64 -15.69 12.25
C GLY A 177 -11.55 -14.64 12.88
N GLY A 178 -11.19 -14.12 14.06
CA GLY A 178 -11.98 -13.11 14.77
C GLY A 178 -11.37 -11.71 14.65
N SER A 179 -12.10 -10.70 15.14
CA SER A 179 -11.71 -9.30 15.01
C SER A 179 -10.47 -8.95 15.84
N ILE A 180 -9.71 -8.01 15.32
CA ILE A 180 -8.52 -7.44 15.95
C ILE A 180 -8.76 -5.95 16.12
N THR A 181 -8.71 -5.48 17.37
CA THR A 181 -8.59 -4.07 17.70
C THR A 181 -7.19 -3.82 18.23
N GLY A 182 -6.44 -2.95 17.56
CA GLY A 182 -5.07 -2.60 17.94
C GLY A 182 -4.97 -1.11 18.21
N ASN A 183 -4.70 -0.72 19.45
CA ASN A 183 -4.39 0.66 19.82
C ASN A 183 -2.93 0.74 20.27
N THR A 184 -2.02 1.10 19.37
CA THR A 184 -0.58 1.10 19.66
C THR A 184 0.01 2.51 19.66
N GLY A 185 1.05 2.68 20.47
CA GLY A 185 1.75 3.96 20.58
C GLY A 185 2.73 4.16 19.42
N VAL A 186 3.90 3.53 19.55
CA VAL A 186 5.07 3.78 18.68
C VAL A 186 5.38 2.64 17.73
N GLU A 187 4.96 1.42 18.07
CA GLU A 187 5.16 0.23 17.23
C GLU A 187 4.02 0.06 16.23
N ASP A 188 4.31 -0.68 15.16
CA ASP A 188 3.32 -1.04 14.15
C ASP A 188 2.17 -1.84 14.82
N ALA A 189 0.90 -1.58 14.54
CA ALA A 189 -0.16 -2.34 15.21
C ALA A 189 -0.20 -3.81 14.75
N ILE A 190 0.13 -4.05 13.48
CA ILE A 190 0.40 -5.38 12.94
C ILE A 190 1.77 -5.33 12.26
N LEU A 191 2.69 -6.16 12.73
CA LEU A 191 4.01 -6.33 12.17
C LEU A 191 4.15 -7.74 11.60
N ILE A 192 4.58 -7.82 10.34
CA ILE A 192 4.87 -9.08 9.67
C ILE A 192 6.23 -8.94 8.98
N ASP A 193 7.20 -9.76 9.35
CA ASP A 193 8.57 -9.69 8.83
C ASP A 193 9.12 -11.09 8.49
N LEU A 194 9.94 -11.17 7.44
CA LEU A 194 10.64 -12.38 6.99
C LEU A 194 9.71 -13.59 6.80
N VAL A 195 8.75 -13.43 5.88
CA VAL A 195 7.71 -14.44 5.61
C VAL A 195 7.83 -15.04 4.21
N ASP A 196 8.21 -16.32 4.14
CA ASP A 196 8.54 -17.03 2.91
C ASP A 196 7.56 -18.17 2.61
N ASP A 197 7.11 -18.26 1.35
CA ASP A 197 6.20 -19.32 0.87
C ASP A 197 4.98 -19.54 1.78
N SER A 198 4.55 -18.49 2.48
CA SER A 198 3.58 -18.56 3.57
C SER A 198 2.25 -17.88 3.21
N SER A 199 1.22 -18.17 4.00
CA SER A 199 -0.10 -17.58 3.85
C SER A 199 -0.59 -17.00 5.18
N VAL A 200 -0.86 -15.70 5.20
CA VAL A 200 -1.44 -14.98 6.33
C VAL A 200 -2.81 -14.44 5.95
N VAL A 201 -3.85 -14.85 6.66
CA VAL A 201 -5.24 -14.51 6.35
C VAL A 201 -5.93 -13.90 7.56
N PHE A 202 -6.41 -12.67 7.39
CA PHE A 202 -7.29 -11.99 8.32
C PHE A 202 -8.73 -12.10 7.83
N ASN A 203 -9.53 -12.91 8.51
CA ASN A 203 -10.97 -13.04 8.31
C ASN A 203 -11.78 -12.22 9.33
N GLY A 204 -11.17 -11.65 10.36
CA GLY A 204 -11.84 -10.69 11.24
C GLY A 204 -11.93 -9.29 10.66
N LEU A 205 -12.66 -8.40 11.34
CA LEU A 205 -12.49 -6.95 11.13
C LEU A 205 -11.16 -6.52 11.75
N LEU A 206 -10.46 -5.60 11.09
CA LEU A 206 -9.31 -4.91 11.67
C LEU A 206 -9.71 -3.46 11.97
N ASP A 207 -9.56 -3.06 13.22
CA ASP A 207 -9.82 -1.71 13.71
C ASP A 207 -8.54 -1.22 14.42
N ILE A 208 -7.77 -0.39 13.74
CA ILE A 208 -6.41 -0.05 14.13
C ILE A 208 -6.30 1.45 14.37
N ASP A 209 -5.76 1.82 15.52
CA ASP A 209 -5.47 3.20 15.92
C ASP A 209 -4.00 3.27 16.37
N THR A 210 -3.17 4.06 15.69
CA THR A 210 -1.76 4.23 16.06
C THR A 210 -1.38 5.69 16.21
N THR A 211 -0.43 5.96 17.11
CA THR A 211 0.15 7.31 17.22
C THR A 211 1.30 7.49 16.23
N ASP A 212 2.43 6.82 16.46
CA ASP A 212 3.65 6.99 15.67
C ASP A 212 4.03 5.75 14.84
N GLY A 213 3.61 4.56 15.27
CA GLY A 213 3.79 3.32 14.52
C GLY A 213 2.85 3.23 13.32
N ARG A 214 3.09 2.27 12.43
CA ARG A 214 2.26 2.06 11.25
C ARG A 214 1.01 1.25 11.61
N GLY A 215 -0.06 1.38 10.84
CA GLY A 215 -1.23 0.52 11.05
C GLY A 215 -0.89 -0.94 10.76
N ILE A 216 -0.37 -1.20 9.56
CA ILE A 216 0.10 -2.53 9.14
C ILE A 216 1.46 -2.36 8.45
N GLY A 217 2.49 -3.03 8.96
CA GLY A 217 3.82 -3.11 8.37
C GLY A 217 4.15 -4.54 7.91
N ILE A 218 4.48 -4.70 6.63
CA ILE A 218 4.91 -5.98 6.05
C ILE A 218 6.30 -5.82 5.43
N TYR A 219 7.25 -6.62 5.90
CA TYR A 219 8.67 -6.51 5.57
C TYR A 219 9.21 -7.84 5.03
N ASP A 220 10.15 -7.73 4.07
CA ASP A 220 11.01 -8.80 3.58
C ASP A 220 10.31 -10.16 3.36
N SER A 221 9.11 -10.16 2.79
CA SER A 221 8.31 -11.38 2.56
C SER A 221 8.41 -11.89 1.12
N TRP A 222 8.82 -13.14 0.91
CA TRP A 222 9.01 -13.71 -0.43
C TRP A 222 7.98 -14.78 -0.80
N ASP A 223 7.42 -14.67 -2.00
CA ASP A 223 6.47 -15.64 -2.57
C ASP A 223 5.25 -15.95 -1.67
N SER A 224 4.90 -15.01 -0.79
CA SER A 224 3.89 -15.16 0.26
C SER A 224 2.54 -14.54 -0.11
N THR A 225 1.49 -14.92 0.60
CA THR A 225 0.13 -14.42 0.38
C THR A 225 -0.45 -13.79 1.64
N PHE A 226 -0.98 -12.57 1.50
CA PHE A 226 -1.63 -11.81 2.57
C PHE A 226 -3.05 -11.47 2.13
N SER A 227 -4.05 -11.83 2.94
CA SER A 227 -5.45 -11.63 2.59
C SER A 227 -6.25 -11.03 3.75
N PHE A 228 -6.84 -9.87 3.50
CA PHE A 228 -7.75 -9.18 4.41
C PHE A 228 -9.17 -9.32 3.87
N ASN A 229 -9.92 -10.28 4.41
CA ASN A 229 -11.19 -10.72 3.84
C ASN A 229 -12.40 -9.93 4.30
N ASN A 230 -12.27 -9.17 5.39
CA ASN A 230 -13.26 -8.23 5.89
C ASN A 230 -12.65 -6.81 5.97
N GLY A 231 -13.43 -5.85 6.44
CA GLY A 231 -13.02 -4.45 6.47
C GLY A 231 -11.78 -4.19 7.31
N VAL A 232 -10.88 -3.39 6.77
CA VAL A 232 -9.70 -2.85 7.43
C VAL A 232 -9.90 -1.34 7.62
N ALA A 233 -9.93 -0.89 8.86
CA ALA A 233 -9.94 0.52 9.23
C ALA A 233 -8.65 0.84 9.99
N ILE A 234 -7.92 1.85 9.52
CA ILE A 234 -6.65 2.28 10.09
C ILE A 234 -6.67 3.79 10.28
N ASP A 235 -6.53 4.23 11.52
CA ASP A 235 -6.32 5.61 11.90
C ASP A 235 -4.90 5.78 12.44
N THR A 236 -4.10 6.70 11.88
CA THR A 236 -2.75 6.99 12.37
C THR A 236 -2.53 8.47 12.59
N THR A 237 -1.67 8.83 13.55
CA THR A 237 -1.26 10.24 13.73
C THR A 237 -0.04 10.57 12.86
N THR A 238 1.09 9.89 13.05
CA THR A 238 2.34 10.20 12.34
C THR A 238 2.90 9.02 11.55
N GLY A 239 2.56 7.79 11.90
CA GLY A 239 2.95 6.60 11.16
C GLY A 239 2.17 6.41 9.86
N ASP A 240 2.67 5.55 8.99
CA ASP A 240 1.98 5.19 7.74
C ASP A 240 0.75 4.31 8.04
N GLY A 241 -0.35 4.45 7.30
CA GLY A 241 -1.50 3.57 7.47
C GLY A 241 -1.15 2.13 7.11
N PHE A 242 -0.70 1.93 5.87
CA PHE A 242 -0.18 0.66 5.38
C PHE A 242 1.22 0.85 4.81
N PHE A 243 2.14 -0.05 5.19
CA PHE A 243 3.46 -0.12 4.62
C PHE A 243 3.83 -1.54 4.21
N SER A 244 4.42 -1.65 3.03
CA SER A 244 5.03 -2.87 2.51
C SER A 244 6.41 -2.55 1.95
N GLY A 245 7.45 -3.25 2.39
CA GLY A 245 8.81 -3.16 1.82
C GLY A 245 9.47 -4.53 1.67
N GLY A 246 10.07 -4.80 0.51
CA GLY A 246 10.85 -6.03 0.28
C GLY A 246 10.04 -7.27 -0.14
N ASN A 247 8.80 -7.07 -0.61
CA ASN A 247 7.81 -8.15 -0.74
C ASN A 247 7.76 -8.82 -2.12
N LEU A 248 8.87 -9.46 -2.53
CA LEU A 248 9.04 -10.02 -3.88
C LEU A 248 8.20 -11.28 -4.11
N GLY A 249 7.52 -11.36 -5.26
CA GLY A 249 6.65 -12.49 -5.59
C GLY A 249 5.36 -12.57 -4.76
N SER A 250 5.30 -11.82 -3.65
CA SER A 250 4.18 -11.83 -2.72
C SER A 250 2.93 -11.14 -3.26
N THR A 251 1.77 -11.60 -2.80
CA THR A 251 0.46 -11.02 -3.15
C THR A 251 -0.29 -10.58 -1.90
N MET A 252 -0.75 -9.33 -1.90
CA MET A 252 -1.53 -8.71 -0.83
C MET A 252 -2.91 -8.34 -1.36
N SER A 253 -3.97 -8.76 -0.68
CA SER A 253 -5.34 -8.56 -1.14
C SER A 253 -6.26 -8.05 -0.02
N PHE A 254 -6.84 -6.87 -0.22
CA PHE A 254 -7.91 -6.30 0.59
C PHE A 254 -9.24 -6.58 -0.11
N ASN A 255 -9.95 -7.61 0.36
CA ASN A 255 -11.17 -8.12 -0.24
C ASN A 255 -12.44 -7.59 0.44
N GLY A 256 -12.33 -7.06 1.66
CA GLY A 256 -13.44 -6.60 2.49
C GLY A 256 -13.54 -5.08 2.67
N GLY A 257 -12.74 -4.30 1.93
CA GLY A 257 -12.64 -2.85 2.01
C GLY A 257 -11.39 -2.39 2.80
N LEU A 258 -10.94 -1.17 2.51
CA LEU A 258 -9.76 -0.56 3.11
C LEU A 258 -10.03 0.94 3.32
N SER A 259 -10.06 1.36 4.57
CA SER A 259 -10.17 2.75 5.00
C SER A 259 -8.92 3.15 5.77
N ILE A 260 -8.22 4.17 5.31
CA ILE A 260 -7.03 4.72 5.96
C ILE A 260 -7.24 6.20 6.22
N SER A 261 -7.04 6.64 7.46
CA SER A 261 -6.97 8.04 7.83
C SER A 261 -5.63 8.32 8.51
N THR A 262 -4.84 9.25 7.98
CA THR A 262 -3.58 9.67 8.62
C THR A 262 -3.58 11.17 8.89
N THR A 263 -2.94 11.59 9.99
CA THR A 263 -2.71 13.02 10.24
C THR A 263 -1.45 13.52 9.53
N SER A 264 -0.34 12.79 9.59
CA SER A 264 0.96 13.24 9.02
C SER A 264 1.82 12.17 8.34
N GLY A 265 1.44 10.89 8.44
CA GLY A 265 2.10 9.78 7.76
C GLY A 265 1.54 9.51 6.37
N GLY A 266 2.18 8.61 5.62
CA GLY A 266 1.68 8.12 4.34
C GLY A 266 0.42 7.26 4.50
N GLY A 267 -0.50 7.32 3.55
CA GLY A 267 -1.69 6.46 3.58
C GLY A 267 -1.35 5.00 3.28
N PHE A 268 -1.06 4.73 2.01
CA PHE A 268 -0.66 3.42 1.49
C PHE A 268 0.72 3.51 0.84
N VAL A 269 1.71 2.80 1.38
CA VAL A 269 3.10 2.82 0.91
C VAL A 269 3.51 1.41 0.49
N GLY A 270 3.68 1.18 -0.82
CA GLY A 270 4.07 -0.11 -1.39
C GLY A 270 5.42 -0.04 -2.09
N LEU A 271 6.45 -0.62 -1.49
CA LEU A 271 7.84 -0.55 -1.95
C LEU A 271 8.42 -1.93 -2.28
N ASP A 272 9.32 -1.97 -3.25
CA ASP A 272 10.20 -3.11 -3.56
C ASP A 272 9.50 -4.43 -3.93
N GLY A 273 8.46 -4.37 -4.77
CA GLY A 273 7.92 -5.52 -5.48
C GLY A 273 6.50 -5.91 -5.05
N GLY A 274 6.03 -7.04 -5.57
CA GLY A 274 4.78 -7.66 -5.15
C GLY A 274 3.55 -7.29 -5.99
N THR A 275 2.44 -7.94 -5.65
CA THR A 275 1.11 -7.68 -6.20
C THR A 275 0.19 -7.16 -5.11
N PHE A 276 -0.42 -6.00 -5.31
CA PHE A 276 -1.39 -5.40 -4.39
C PHE A 276 -2.76 -5.33 -5.04
N ASN A 277 -3.78 -5.87 -4.37
CA ASN A 277 -5.16 -5.83 -4.82
C ASN A 277 -6.04 -5.17 -3.75
N VAL A 278 -6.77 -4.12 -4.10
CA VAL A 278 -7.85 -3.56 -3.28
C VAL A 278 -9.13 -3.71 -4.10
N MET A 279 -10.03 -4.58 -3.65
CA MET A 279 -11.26 -4.90 -4.36
C MET A 279 -12.31 -3.84 -4.05
N ALA A 280 -13.11 -3.47 -5.06
CA ALA A 280 -14.30 -2.65 -4.83
C ALA A 280 -15.30 -3.47 -4.01
N THR A 281 -15.72 -2.95 -2.87
CA THR A 281 -16.73 -3.61 -2.03
C THR A 281 -17.96 -2.72 -1.86
N ALA A 282 -18.84 -3.08 -0.92
CA ALA A 282 -19.92 -2.20 -0.49
C ALA A 282 -19.53 -1.35 0.74
N GLY A 283 -18.34 -1.60 1.30
CA GLY A 283 -17.72 -0.79 2.34
C GLY A 283 -17.11 0.49 1.77
N ASP A 284 -16.52 1.29 2.64
CA ASP A 284 -15.78 2.48 2.23
C ASP A 284 -14.36 2.06 1.85
N GLU A 285 -13.98 2.33 0.59
CA GLU A 285 -12.60 2.24 0.15
C GLU A 285 -12.04 3.67 0.05
N SER A 286 -11.42 4.15 1.13
CA SER A 286 -10.95 5.52 1.21
C SER A 286 -9.56 5.67 1.82
N ILE A 287 -8.82 6.66 1.34
CA ILE A 287 -7.57 7.11 1.95
C ILE A 287 -7.66 8.61 2.15
N THR A 288 -7.60 9.05 3.40
CA THR A 288 -7.55 10.46 3.79
C THR A 288 -6.24 10.73 4.51
N THR A 289 -5.46 11.70 4.05
CA THR A 289 -4.25 12.13 4.77
C THR A 289 -4.30 13.64 5.01
N GLU A 290 -4.23 14.11 6.25
CA GLU A 290 -4.22 15.55 6.52
C GLU A 290 -2.93 16.19 6.01
N THR A 291 -1.79 15.65 6.42
CA THR A 291 -0.46 15.94 5.89
C THR A 291 0.21 14.63 5.45
N GLY A 292 0.87 14.60 4.30
CA GLY A 292 1.46 13.37 3.76
C GLY A 292 1.13 13.11 2.29
N GLN A 293 1.36 11.88 1.86
CA GLN A 293 0.94 11.35 0.55
C GLN A 293 -0.03 10.20 0.79
N ALA A 294 -1.14 10.18 0.06
CA ALA A 294 -2.13 9.13 0.23
C ALA A 294 -1.65 7.79 -0.31
N ILE A 295 -0.99 7.79 -1.47
CA ILE A 295 -0.47 6.57 -2.09
C ILE A 295 0.94 6.78 -2.63
N VAL A 296 1.83 5.87 -2.28
CA VAL A 296 3.23 5.89 -2.69
C VAL A 296 3.62 4.51 -3.20
N PHE A 297 4.16 4.45 -4.42
CA PHE A 297 4.70 3.22 -4.99
C PHE A 297 6.09 3.42 -5.58
N GLY A 298 6.97 2.43 -5.37
CA GLY A 298 8.16 2.33 -6.18
C GLY A 298 9.18 1.29 -5.75
N ASN A 299 10.32 1.27 -6.45
CA ASN A 299 11.41 0.34 -6.18
C ASN A 299 12.67 1.10 -5.76
N PHE A 300 13.26 0.70 -4.63
CA PHE A 300 14.56 1.17 -4.13
C PHE A 300 15.69 0.21 -4.52
N PHE A 301 15.45 -1.10 -4.40
CA PHE A 301 16.49 -2.12 -4.49
C PHE A 301 16.28 -3.16 -5.59
N ASN A 302 15.03 -3.49 -5.96
CA ASN A 302 14.75 -4.56 -6.93
C ASN A 302 14.04 -4.04 -8.21
N PRO A 303 14.51 -4.36 -9.43
CA PRO A 303 13.82 -4.02 -10.68
C PRO A 303 12.55 -4.85 -10.98
N ASP A 304 12.17 -5.83 -10.17
CA ASP A 304 11.02 -6.69 -10.45
C ASP A 304 9.71 -5.90 -10.65
N PRO A 305 8.85 -6.31 -11.61
CA PRO A 305 7.61 -5.60 -11.88
C PRO A 305 6.64 -5.67 -10.71
N GLN A 306 6.08 -4.52 -10.33
CA GLN A 306 4.97 -4.42 -9.39
C GLN A 306 3.62 -4.45 -10.12
N THR A 307 2.64 -5.15 -9.56
CA THR A 307 1.26 -5.11 -10.05
C THR A 307 0.35 -4.58 -8.97
N ILE A 308 -0.31 -3.46 -9.23
CA ILE A 308 -1.23 -2.84 -8.29
C ILE A 308 -2.59 -2.67 -8.98
N ASN A 309 -3.62 -3.24 -8.39
CA ASN A 309 -5.00 -3.13 -8.85
C ASN A 309 -5.88 -2.67 -7.70
N MET A 310 -6.28 -1.41 -7.70
CA MET A 310 -7.03 -0.82 -6.61
C MET A 310 -8.35 -0.22 -7.10
N ALA A 311 -9.40 -0.44 -6.32
CA ALA A 311 -10.62 0.32 -6.42
C ALA A 311 -10.80 1.17 -5.17
N PHE A 312 -11.09 2.45 -5.36
CA PHE A 312 -11.33 3.39 -4.28
C PHE A 312 -12.57 4.23 -4.56
N ASP A 313 -13.28 4.58 -3.50
CA ASP A 313 -14.35 5.57 -3.51
C ASP A 313 -13.79 6.98 -3.40
N ALA A 314 -12.75 7.19 -2.58
CA ALA A 314 -12.11 8.49 -2.42
C ALA A 314 -10.63 8.41 -2.00
N ILE A 315 -9.81 9.28 -2.59
CA ILE A 315 -8.45 9.57 -2.14
C ILE A 315 -8.36 11.08 -1.93
N ASP A 316 -8.18 11.51 -0.68
CA ASP A 316 -8.14 12.92 -0.29
C ASP A 316 -6.88 13.25 0.50
N VAL A 317 -6.24 14.36 0.15
CA VAL A 317 -5.06 14.89 0.85
C VAL A 317 -5.32 16.35 1.17
N THR A 318 -5.27 16.74 2.43
CA THR A 318 -5.60 18.11 2.82
C THR A 318 -4.42 19.08 2.56
N VAL A 319 -3.22 18.73 3.03
CA VAL A 319 -2.00 19.55 2.99
C VAL A 319 -0.80 18.65 2.62
N GLY A 320 -0.45 18.57 1.35
CA GLY A 320 0.56 17.63 0.85
C GLY A 320 1.93 17.88 1.47
N THR A 321 2.53 16.84 2.02
CA THR A 321 3.93 16.82 2.47
C THR A 321 4.57 15.51 2.02
N ALA A 322 5.81 15.55 1.57
CA ALA A 322 6.49 14.37 1.02
C ALA A 322 6.61 13.26 2.05
N VAL A 323 6.33 12.02 1.65
CA VAL A 323 6.75 10.84 2.43
C VAL A 323 8.24 10.66 2.21
N THR A 324 8.97 10.42 3.30
CA THR A 324 10.44 10.39 3.38
C THR A 324 11.15 9.39 2.45
N ALA A 325 10.40 8.52 1.77
CA ALA A 325 10.91 7.52 0.84
C ALA A 325 11.32 8.14 -0.51
N PHE A 326 10.57 9.12 -1.02
CA PHE A 326 10.90 9.81 -2.28
C PHE A 326 11.33 11.24 -1.98
N THR A 327 12.57 11.58 -2.35
CA THR A 327 13.04 12.97 -2.30
C THR A 327 12.43 13.74 -3.48
N GLY A 328 11.13 14.06 -3.45
CA GLY A 328 10.51 14.72 -4.60
C GLY A 328 9.05 15.16 -4.45
N GLY A 329 8.12 14.25 -4.13
CA GLY A 329 6.70 14.53 -4.32
C GLY A 329 5.96 15.08 -3.09
N VAL A 330 4.98 15.96 -3.31
CA VAL A 330 3.97 16.35 -2.31
C VAL A 330 2.55 16.04 -2.81
N GLU A 331 2.44 15.20 -3.84
CA GLU A 331 1.20 14.80 -4.52
C GLU A 331 0.41 13.74 -3.75
N SER A 332 -0.87 13.58 -4.10
CA SER A 332 -1.72 12.56 -3.49
C SER A 332 -1.33 11.14 -3.87
N ILE A 333 -0.89 10.96 -5.12
CA ILE A 333 -0.33 9.70 -5.60
C ILE A 333 1.03 9.98 -6.23
N GLU A 334 2.07 9.34 -5.73
CA GLU A 334 3.41 9.34 -6.33
C GLU A 334 3.79 7.92 -6.77
N ILE A 335 4.17 7.79 -8.04
CA ILE A 335 4.64 6.53 -8.63
C ILE A 335 6.05 6.77 -9.15
N GLY A 336 7.04 6.18 -8.46
CA GLY A 336 8.45 6.38 -8.78
C GLY A 336 9.16 5.08 -9.15
N ARG A 337 10.10 5.15 -10.10
CA ARG A 337 11.22 4.20 -10.26
C ARG A 337 10.84 2.72 -10.37
N THR A 338 9.68 2.41 -10.93
CA THR A 338 9.13 1.04 -10.99
C THR A 338 8.76 0.63 -12.42
N SER A 339 8.66 -0.68 -12.65
CA SER A 339 8.06 -1.26 -13.84
C SER A 339 6.83 -2.07 -13.45
N GLY A 340 5.90 -2.29 -14.37
CA GLY A 340 4.69 -3.06 -14.13
C GLY A 340 3.42 -2.26 -14.38
N THR A 341 2.36 -2.55 -13.62
CA THR A 341 1.02 -2.02 -13.89
C THR A 341 0.39 -1.47 -12.62
N LEU A 342 -0.07 -0.22 -12.67
CA LEU A 342 -0.98 0.36 -11.69
C LEU A 342 -2.34 0.58 -12.35
N SER A 343 -3.39 0.02 -11.78
CA SER A 343 -4.77 0.22 -12.20
C SER A 343 -5.57 0.78 -11.04
N ILE A 344 -6.17 1.97 -11.22
CA ILE A 344 -7.11 2.58 -10.28
C ILE A 344 -8.49 2.64 -10.93
N ASN A 345 -9.50 2.15 -10.23
CA ASN A 345 -10.89 2.15 -10.68
C ASN A 345 -11.81 2.85 -9.67
N GLY A 346 -12.55 3.84 -10.14
CA GLY A 346 -13.55 4.55 -9.35
C GLY A 346 -12.99 5.73 -8.56
N GLY A 347 -13.93 6.50 -8.01
CA GLY A 347 -13.67 7.50 -7.00
C GLY A 347 -13.13 8.86 -7.47
N SER A 348 -12.89 9.71 -6.48
CA SER A 348 -12.27 11.03 -6.65
C SER A 348 -10.86 11.04 -6.07
N ILE A 349 -9.94 11.67 -6.79
CA ILE A 349 -8.57 11.93 -6.36
C ILE A 349 -8.37 13.44 -6.37
N ALA A 350 -8.18 14.04 -5.20
CA ALA A 350 -7.94 15.47 -5.06
C ALA A 350 -6.47 15.72 -4.75
N ALA A 351 -5.84 16.64 -5.48
CA ALA A 351 -4.51 17.14 -5.15
C ALA A 351 -4.56 17.92 -3.83
N PRO A 352 -3.49 17.89 -3.02
CA PRO A 352 -3.43 18.68 -1.81
C PRO A 352 -3.49 20.17 -2.12
N ALA A 353 -3.99 21.01 -1.20
CA ALA A 353 -4.21 22.44 -1.42
C ALA A 353 -2.92 23.31 -1.48
N VAL A 354 -1.88 22.83 -2.18
CA VAL A 354 -0.58 23.49 -2.39
C VAL A 354 -0.43 23.85 -3.87
N ALA A 355 -0.08 25.12 -4.15
CA ALA A 355 0.06 25.60 -5.52
C ALA A 355 1.10 24.79 -6.33
N GLY A 356 0.78 24.48 -7.59
CA GLY A 356 1.67 23.77 -8.51
C GLY A 356 1.69 22.24 -8.37
N ILE A 357 0.89 21.66 -7.47
CA ILE A 357 0.91 20.22 -7.16
C ILE A 357 -0.14 19.44 -7.94
N SER A 358 0.25 18.27 -8.42
CA SER A 358 -0.62 17.38 -9.18
C SER A 358 -1.39 16.39 -8.28
N ALA A 359 -2.54 15.89 -8.75
CA ALA A 359 -3.25 14.85 -7.99
C ALA A 359 -2.53 13.50 -8.12
N ILE A 360 -1.97 13.23 -9.31
CA ILE A 360 -1.16 12.05 -9.59
C ILE A 360 0.14 12.50 -10.27
N LEU A 361 1.27 12.08 -9.72
CA LEU A 361 2.60 12.22 -10.32
C LEU A 361 3.15 10.85 -10.67
N VAL A 362 3.55 10.70 -11.93
CA VAL A 362 4.36 9.57 -12.40
C VAL A 362 5.77 10.09 -12.62
N ASP A 363 6.69 9.76 -11.73
CA ASP A 363 8.10 10.09 -11.86
C ASP A 363 8.89 8.92 -12.48
N ASN A 364 9.29 9.13 -13.72
CA ASN A 364 10.19 8.25 -14.46
C ASN A 364 11.62 8.81 -14.50
N SER A 365 11.99 9.67 -13.55
CA SER A 365 13.36 10.13 -13.40
C SER A 365 14.24 8.98 -12.85
N THR A 366 15.45 8.91 -13.38
CA THR A 366 16.60 8.09 -12.95
C THR A 366 16.30 6.88 -12.05
N CYS A 367 16.36 5.69 -12.67
CA CYS A 367 16.70 4.44 -12.00
C CYS A 367 18.07 4.58 -11.34
N GLY A 368 18.11 4.92 -10.05
CA GLY A 368 19.33 5.33 -9.34
C GLY A 368 20.59 4.50 -9.64
N VAL A 369 20.88 3.48 -8.82
CA VAL A 369 22.10 2.65 -8.94
C VAL A 369 21.84 1.31 -9.67
N PHE A 370 20.56 0.95 -9.80
CA PHE A 370 20.11 -0.31 -10.38
C PHE A 370 19.39 -0.05 -11.70
N PRO A 371 19.59 -0.90 -12.73
CA PRO A 371 18.88 -0.76 -14.00
C PRO A 371 17.41 -1.09 -13.79
N CYS A 372 16.49 -0.13 -13.92
CA CYS A 372 15.09 -0.52 -14.16
C CYS A 372 14.98 -0.98 -15.62
N SER A 373 14.42 -2.16 -15.80
CA SER A 373 14.02 -2.68 -17.10
C SER A 373 12.54 -2.97 -17.06
N GLY A 374 11.80 -2.53 -18.08
CA GLY A 374 10.37 -2.79 -18.18
C GLY A 374 9.61 -1.57 -18.68
N ALA A 375 8.29 -1.65 -18.66
CA ALA A 375 7.39 -0.53 -18.96
C ALA A 375 6.47 -0.31 -17.77
N LEU A 376 6.11 0.94 -17.51
CA LEU A 376 5.10 1.31 -16.55
C LEU A 376 3.79 1.56 -17.28
N THR A 377 2.72 0.89 -16.84
CA THR A 377 1.36 1.14 -17.33
C THR A 377 0.50 1.66 -16.20
N LEU A 378 -0.04 2.87 -16.36
CA LEU A 378 -1.05 3.46 -15.48
C LEU A 378 -2.41 3.39 -16.16
N ASN A 379 -3.37 2.68 -15.57
CA ASN A 379 -4.75 2.63 -16.02
C ASN A 379 -5.64 3.35 -15.02
N LEU A 380 -6.28 4.44 -15.42
CA LEU A 380 -7.27 5.15 -14.62
C LEU A 380 -8.63 4.99 -15.26
N SER A 381 -9.56 4.37 -14.54
CA SER A 381 -10.90 4.08 -15.03
C SER A 381 -11.99 4.60 -14.10
N ASN A 382 -12.99 5.32 -14.62
CA ASN A 382 -14.07 5.91 -13.82
C ASN A 382 -13.57 6.86 -12.70
N VAL A 383 -12.43 7.51 -12.90
CA VAL A 383 -11.77 8.37 -11.90
C VAL A 383 -12.10 9.84 -12.19
N THR A 384 -12.24 10.64 -11.13
CA THR A 384 -12.13 12.11 -11.23
C THR A 384 -10.86 12.59 -10.52
N ALA A 385 -9.84 13.01 -11.26
CA ALA A 385 -8.57 13.51 -10.71
C ALA A 385 -8.51 15.05 -10.84
N THR A 386 -8.34 15.75 -9.73
CA THR A 386 -8.39 17.23 -9.67
C THR A 386 -7.10 17.81 -9.12
N GLY A 387 -6.33 18.50 -9.98
CA GLY A 387 -5.15 19.27 -9.59
C GLY A 387 -5.48 20.57 -8.85
N THR A 388 -4.48 21.20 -8.25
CA THR A 388 -4.69 22.47 -7.53
C THR A 388 -4.97 23.65 -8.44
N ALA A 389 -5.79 24.59 -7.96
CA ALA A 389 -6.21 25.80 -8.69
C ALA A 389 -5.06 26.64 -9.26
N ASP A 390 -3.91 26.65 -8.59
CA ASP A 390 -2.75 27.49 -8.92
C ASP A 390 -1.63 26.70 -9.61
N GLY A 391 -1.94 26.09 -10.77
CA GLY A 391 -0.94 25.51 -11.67
C GLY A 391 -0.69 24.01 -11.54
N GLY A 392 -1.46 23.31 -10.70
CA GLY A 392 -1.42 21.86 -10.58
C GLY A 392 -2.14 21.13 -11.72
N SER A 393 -1.66 19.93 -12.07
CA SER A 393 -2.30 19.04 -13.05
C SER A 393 -3.14 17.98 -12.35
N GLY A 394 -4.16 17.41 -12.99
CA GLY A 394 -4.81 16.22 -12.42
C GLY A 394 -3.90 14.99 -12.55
N VAL A 395 -3.18 14.85 -13.67
CA VAL A 395 -2.13 13.83 -13.86
C VAL A 395 -0.90 14.48 -14.49
N ASP A 396 0.28 14.26 -13.93
CA ASP A 396 1.55 14.71 -14.51
C ASP A 396 2.52 13.53 -14.64
N ILE A 397 3.28 13.52 -15.75
CA ILE A 397 4.33 12.53 -16.00
C ILE A 397 5.64 13.29 -16.17
N THR A 398 6.59 13.04 -15.29
CA THR A 398 7.89 13.71 -15.26
C THR A 398 9.02 12.68 -15.43
N GLY A 399 10.20 13.14 -15.84
CA GLY A 399 11.42 12.31 -15.85
C GLY A 399 12.13 12.19 -17.20
N GLU A 400 13.45 12.04 -17.15
CA GLU A 400 14.34 12.04 -18.33
C GLU A 400 14.70 10.62 -18.81
N SER A 401 14.18 9.56 -18.17
CA SER A 401 14.60 8.19 -18.49
C SER A 401 13.97 7.69 -19.79
N ALA A 402 14.78 7.60 -20.84
CA ALA A 402 14.40 6.89 -22.07
C ALA A 402 14.27 5.36 -21.87
N ALA A 403 14.68 4.82 -20.71
CA ALA A 403 14.82 3.37 -20.47
C ALA A 403 13.51 2.69 -20.03
N VAL A 404 12.54 3.42 -19.48
CA VAL A 404 11.27 2.86 -19.01
C VAL A 404 10.12 3.56 -19.74
N PRO A 405 9.50 2.95 -20.76
CA PRO A 405 8.33 3.54 -21.41
C PRO A 405 7.18 3.66 -20.42
N VAL A 406 6.51 4.81 -20.39
CA VAL A 406 5.30 5.04 -19.57
C VAL A 406 4.08 5.07 -20.48
N THR A 407 3.07 4.26 -20.18
CA THR A 407 1.76 4.29 -20.84
C THR A 407 0.69 4.68 -19.84
N VAL A 408 -0.05 5.75 -20.10
CA VAL A 408 -1.20 6.17 -19.30
C VAL A 408 -2.48 5.99 -20.12
N ASN A 409 -3.39 5.18 -19.61
CA ASN A 409 -4.69 4.91 -20.20
C ASN A 409 -5.79 5.54 -19.33
N LEU A 410 -6.54 6.47 -19.91
CA LEU A 410 -7.67 7.14 -19.26
C LEU A 410 -8.97 6.63 -19.89
N VAL A 411 -9.82 5.99 -19.08
CA VAL A 411 -11.07 5.35 -19.52
C VAL A 411 -12.24 5.87 -18.68
N ASN A 412 -13.20 6.58 -19.28
CA ASN A 412 -14.27 7.27 -18.55
C ASN A 412 -13.73 8.13 -17.37
N THR A 413 -12.61 8.81 -17.59
CA THR A 413 -11.88 9.53 -16.54
C THR A 413 -11.92 11.03 -16.81
N ASN A 414 -12.18 11.83 -15.77
CA ASN A 414 -12.13 13.28 -15.83
C ASN A 414 -10.89 13.79 -15.10
N VAL A 415 -10.02 14.50 -15.82
CA VAL A 415 -8.80 15.08 -15.27
C VAL A 415 -8.87 16.60 -15.41
N THR A 416 -8.85 17.30 -14.29
CA THR A 416 -8.98 18.76 -14.22
C THR A 416 -7.71 19.39 -13.67
N GLY A 417 -7.17 20.38 -14.38
CA GLY A 417 -6.07 21.22 -13.90
C GLY A 417 -6.59 22.50 -13.24
N GLY A 418 -5.70 23.18 -12.52
CA GLY A 418 -6.02 24.43 -11.86
C GLY A 418 -6.43 25.57 -12.79
N SER A 419 -7.57 26.21 -12.51
CA SER A 419 -8.02 27.40 -13.22
C SER A 419 -7.40 28.68 -12.64
N SER A 420 -6.12 28.94 -12.86
CA SER A 420 -5.55 30.27 -12.58
C SER A 420 -5.34 31.06 -13.86
N ALA A 421 -5.84 32.30 -13.85
CA ALA A 421 -5.72 33.27 -14.93
C ALA A 421 -4.28 33.83 -14.96
N GLY A 422 -3.31 33.06 -15.46
CA GLY A 422 -1.94 33.59 -15.53
C GLY A 422 -0.87 32.73 -16.16
N ASN A 423 -0.83 31.42 -15.93
CA ASN A 423 0.22 30.54 -16.45
C ASN A 423 -0.36 29.16 -16.79
N VAL A 424 0.26 28.47 -17.74
CA VAL A 424 -0.24 27.27 -18.43
C VAL A 424 -0.30 26.06 -17.47
N GLY A 425 -1.37 25.92 -16.69
CA GLY A 425 -1.68 24.74 -15.86
C GLY A 425 -2.58 23.76 -16.62
N GLY A 426 -2.03 22.61 -17.02
CA GLY A 426 -2.72 21.64 -17.87
C GLY A 426 -3.47 20.56 -17.08
N GLY A 427 -4.55 20.01 -17.64
CA GLY A 427 -5.30 18.89 -17.04
C GLY A 427 -4.44 17.62 -16.94
N ALA A 428 -3.83 17.18 -18.05
CA ALA A 428 -2.83 16.12 -18.07
C ALA A 428 -1.54 16.63 -18.73
N GLY A 429 -0.42 16.62 -18.00
CA GLY A 429 0.89 17.10 -18.46
C GLY A 429 1.83 15.94 -18.79
N VAL A 430 2.63 16.09 -19.85
CA VAL A 430 3.76 15.16 -20.14
C VAL A 430 5.04 15.95 -20.31
N ARG A 431 5.96 15.72 -19.37
CA ARG A 431 7.33 16.24 -19.35
C ARG A 431 8.31 15.06 -19.26
N ALA A 432 8.09 14.03 -20.07
CA ALA A 432 8.92 12.82 -20.09
C ALA A 432 9.30 12.40 -21.51
N THR A 433 10.43 11.69 -21.63
CA THR A 433 10.83 10.98 -22.86
C THR A 433 10.17 9.60 -22.87
N ASN A 434 9.67 9.11 -24.03
CA ASN A 434 9.03 7.80 -24.17
C ASN A 434 7.73 7.60 -23.37
N ALA A 435 6.83 8.59 -23.39
CA ALA A 435 5.51 8.52 -22.77
C ALA A 435 4.36 8.46 -23.79
N ILE A 436 3.36 7.62 -23.52
CA ILE A 436 2.13 7.47 -24.30
C ILE A 436 0.94 7.80 -23.41
N ILE A 437 0.06 8.70 -23.86
CA ILE A 437 -1.24 8.95 -23.22
C ILE A 437 -2.35 8.56 -24.19
N THR A 438 -3.28 7.73 -23.71
CA THR A 438 -4.50 7.33 -24.42
C THR A 438 -5.74 7.84 -23.70
N LEU A 439 -6.63 8.55 -24.40
CA LEU A 439 -7.93 8.98 -23.90
C LEU A 439 -9.08 8.34 -24.70
N ASP A 440 -10.00 7.67 -24.00
CA ASP A 440 -11.24 7.19 -24.60
C ASP A 440 -12.26 8.32 -24.86
N ALA A 441 -13.33 8.00 -25.57
CA ALA A 441 -14.34 8.99 -26.00
C ALA A 441 -15.13 9.61 -24.83
N THR A 442 -15.18 8.93 -23.69
CA THR A 442 -15.90 9.36 -22.48
C THR A 442 -15.02 10.15 -21.52
N SER A 443 -13.70 10.16 -21.72
CA SER A 443 -12.75 10.89 -20.89
C SER A 443 -12.64 12.37 -21.28
N SER A 444 -12.39 13.21 -20.28
CA SER A 444 -12.17 14.66 -20.47
C SER A 444 -10.91 15.16 -19.76
N ALA A 445 -10.17 16.04 -20.44
CA ALA A 445 -9.06 16.78 -19.86
C ALA A 445 -9.35 18.29 -19.96
N ILE A 446 -9.52 18.95 -18.82
CA ILE A 446 -9.90 20.38 -18.72
C ILE A 446 -8.73 21.16 -18.13
N GLY A 447 -8.25 22.19 -18.85
CA GLY A 447 -7.05 22.98 -18.49
C GLY A 447 -5.99 23.03 -19.60
N GLY A 448 -6.16 22.23 -20.67
CA GLY A 448 -5.19 22.04 -21.73
C GLY A 448 -4.26 20.86 -21.44
N ALA A 449 -3.80 20.15 -22.47
CA ALA A 449 -2.75 19.14 -22.34
C ALA A 449 -1.49 19.72 -22.98
N SER A 450 -0.43 19.93 -22.20
CA SER A 450 0.84 20.42 -22.73
C SER A 450 1.86 19.28 -22.74
N SER A 451 2.47 19.05 -23.91
CA SER A 451 3.65 18.20 -24.06
C SER A 451 4.80 19.12 -24.47
N SER A 452 5.66 19.50 -23.54
CA SER A 452 6.87 20.26 -23.88
C SER A 452 7.96 19.31 -24.32
N GLY A 453 8.00 19.00 -25.62
CA GLY A 453 9.20 18.45 -26.25
C GLY A 453 10.25 19.56 -26.29
N GLY A 454 11.35 19.38 -25.57
CA GLY A 454 12.44 20.37 -25.54
C GLY A 454 13.02 20.63 -26.92
N GLY A 455 13.21 21.91 -27.26
CA GLY A 455 14.08 22.33 -28.37
C GLY A 455 13.56 23.49 -29.22
N GLY A 456 14.08 24.70 -28.96
CA GLY A 456 14.17 25.78 -29.95
C GLY A 456 13.77 27.18 -29.47
N ALA A 457 14.76 28.00 -29.15
CA ALA A 457 14.59 29.44 -28.92
C ALA A 457 13.96 30.14 -30.14
N GLY A 458 12.88 30.91 -29.91
CA GLY A 458 12.17 31.62 -30.95
C GLY A 458 11.17 32.66 -30.43
N ILE A 459 11.70 33.72 -29.81
CA ILE A 459 11.20 35.11 -29.68
C ILE A 459 9.68 35.31 -29.49
N GLY A 460 9.30 35.72 -28.28
CA GLY A 460 8.26 36.75 -28.12
C GLY A 460 7.15 36.54 -27.08
N GLY A 461 7.47 36.18 -25.84
CA GLY A 461 6.60 36.46 -24.69
C GLY A 461 6.60 35.39 -23.61
N ILE A 462 6.74 35.84 -22.36
CA ILE A 462 6.63 35.09 -21.09
C ILE A 462 7.96 34.45 -20.65
N GLY A 463 8.57 35.05 -19.63
CA GLY A 463 9.78 34.58 -18.96
C GLY A 463 9.44 33.88 -17.63
N GLY A 464 10.20 32.84 -17.33
CA GLY A 464 10.19 32.07 -16.08
C GLY A 464 11.15 30.88 -16.15
N ASP A 465 12.37 31.11 -15.66
CA ASP A 465 13.41 30.23 -15.07
C ASP A 465 14.09 29.01 -15.75
N ASP A 466 13.62 28.39 -16.83
CA ASP A 466 14.30 27.16 -17.34
C ASP A 466 15.39 27.35 -18.42
N ALA A 467 15.93 28.55 -18.60
CA ALA A 467 16.84 28.87 -19.71
C ALA A 467 18.33 28.48 -19.51
N ALA A 468 18.71 27.75 -18.45
CA ALA A 468 20.12 27.67 -18.05
C ALA A 468 20.91 26.42 -18.51
N ASN A 469 20.30 25.26 -18.77
CA ASN A 469 21.05 24.03 -19.05
C ASN A 469 20.66 23.43 -20.40
N GLY A 470 21.48 23.68 -21.42
CA GLY A 470 21.29 23.18 -22.79
C GLY A 470 21.54 21.68 -22.93
N GLU A 471 20.64 20.86 -22.41
CA GLU A 471 20.58 19.41 -22.67
C GLU A 471 19.59 19.14 -23.83
N ASN A 472 19.99 18.25 -24.73
CA ASN A 472 19.35 18.01 -26.03
C ASN A 472 18.40 16.80 -25.93
N PHE A 473 17.12 17.01 -25.65
CA PHE A 473 16.14 15.93 -25.42
C PHE A 473 15.52 15.40 -26.73
N GLY A 474 15.50 14.07 -26.89
CA GLY A 474 14.91 13.37 -28.03
C GLY A 474 13.37 13.35 -27.97
N ALA A 475 12.73 13.63 -29.10
CA ALA A 475 11.29 13.70 -29.23
C ALA A 475 10.66 12.31 -29.45
N ASP A 476 9.92 11.79 -28.46
CA ASP A 476 8.99 10.65 -28.61
C ASP A 476 7.88 10.71 -27.52
N VAL A 477 6.91 11.61 -27.69
CA VAL A 477 5.65 11.66 -26.90
C VAL A 477 4.48 11.43 -27.85
N THR A 478 3.63 10.43 -27.57
CA THR A 478 2.45 10.12 -28.38
C THR A 478 1.17 10.33 -27.58
N VAL A 479 0.28 11.20 -28.06
CA VAL A 479 -1.05 11.40 -27.48
C VAL A 479 -2.10 10.89 -28.48
N THR A 480 -2.88 9.90 -28.07
CA THR A 480 -4.02 9.37 -28.85
C THR A 480 -5.31 9.70 -28.13
N SER A 481 -6.19 10.48 -28.74
CA SER A 481 -7.45 10.90 -28.09
C SER A 481 -8.66 10.68 -28.99
N THR A 482 -9.71 10.10 -28.40
CA THR A 482 -11.07 10.10 -28.95
C THR A 482 -12.06 10.92 -28.10
N GLY A 483 -11.60 11.46 -26.96
CA GLY A 483 -12.38 12.23 -25.98
C GLY A 483 -12.32 13.75 -26.18
N THR A 484 -12.79 14.50 -25.17
CA THR A 484 -12.86 15.98 -25.22
C THR A 484 -11.70 16.63 -24.48
N ALA A 485 -10.84 17.36 -25.20
CA ALA A 485 -9.76 18.16 -24.62
C ALA A 485 -10.10 19.66 -24.74
N THR A 486 -10.25 20.35 -23.60
CA THR A 486 -10.61 21.78 -23.56
C THR A 486 -9.43 22.57 -23.00
N GLY A 487 -8.79 23.41 -23.83
CA GLY A 487 -7.61 24.22 -23.47
C GLY A 487 -6.46 24.27 -24.49
N GLY A 488 -6.58 23.55 -25.61
CA GLY A 488 -5.54 23.45 -26.64
C GLY A 488 -4.59 22.27 -26.37
N MET A 489 -4.31 21.47 -27.40
CA MET A 489 -3.21 20.50 -27.40
C MET A 489 -2.02 21.19 -28.07
N SER A 490 -0.92 21.36 -27.35
CA SER A 490 0.31 21.94 -27.91
C SER A 490 1.42 20.89 -27.89
N THR A 491 1.83 20.44 -29.09
CA THR A 491 3.02 19.62 -29.29
C THR A 491 4.12 20.50 -29.89
N SER A 492 5.18 20.81 -29.14
CA SER A 492 6.36 21.46 -29.73
C SER A 492 7.24 20.42 -30.42
N GLY A 493 7.09 20.30 -31.75
CA GLY A 493 8.00 19.51 -32.57
C GLY A 493 9.29 20.30 -32.82
N GLY A 494 10.43 19.79 -32.35
CA GLY A 494 11.75 20.37 -32.57
C GLY A 494 12.16 20.31 -34.04
N GLY A 495 11.81 21.34 -34.82
CA GLY A 495 12.37 21.59 -36.13
C GLY A 495 13.75 22.23 -35.98
N GLY A 496 14.82 21.44 -36.03
CA GLY A 496 16.18 21.97 -36.06
C GLY A 496 16.35 22.98 -37.20
N ALA A 497 16.96 24.12 -36.90
CA ALA A 497 17.39 25.09 -37.91
C ALA A 497 18.54 24.51 -38.74
N GLY A 498 18.20 23.62 -39.67
CA GLY A 498 19.08 23.07 -40.69
C GLY A 498 18.38 23.20 -42.04
N ILE A 499 18.97 23.97 -42.95
CA ILE A 499 18.52 24.09 -44.33
C ILE A 499 18.64 22.69 -44.97
N GLY A 500 17.53 21.97 -45.11
CA GLY A 500 17.47 20.67 -45.80
C GLY A 500 16.36 19.78 -45.25
N GLY A 501 15.35 19.51 -46.07
CA GLY A 501 14.09 18.91 -45.66
C GLY A 501 14.17 17.51 -45.03
N GLY A 502 13.22 17.28 -44.10
CA GLY A 502 12.84 15.99 -43.53
C GLY A 502 11.69 16.23 -42.56
N GLY A 503 10.45 16.07 -43.01
CA GLY A 503 9.27 16.31 -42.18
C GLY A 503 9.05 15.18 -41.17
N ALA A 504 8.92 15.52 -39.89
CA ALA A 504 8.28 14.67 -38.89
C ALA A 504 6.75 14.79 -39.06
N GLY A 505 6.08 13.69 -39.37
CA GLY A 505 4.64 13.65 -39.56
C GLY A 505 3.90 13.68 -38.22
N VAL A 506 3.06 14.70 -38.01
CA VAL A 506 2.07 14.75 -36.92
C VAL A 506 0.84 13.96 -37.36
N GLY A 507 0.59 12.81 -36.73
CA GLY A 507 -0.56 11.96 -37.01
C GLY A 507 -1.69 12.15 -35.99
N ALA A 508 -2.44 13.25 -36.07
CA ALA A 508 -3.72 13.35 -35.37
C ALA A 508 -4.79 12.63 -36.21
N THR A 509 -5.15 11.39 -35.86
CA THR A 509 -6.35 10.73 -36.43
C THR A 509 -7.59 11.27 -35.73
N THR A 510 -8.28 12.21 -36.38
CA THR A 510 -9.39 12.99 -35.82
C THR A 510 -10.71 12.20 -35.79
N GLY A 511 -11.24 12.00 -34.57
CA GLY A 511 -12.64 11.63 -34.30
C GLY A 511 -13.34 12.52 -33.24
N GLY A 512 -12.60 13.39 -32.55
CA GLY A 512 -13.12 14.27 -31.49
C GLY A 512 -13.22 15.75 -31.89
N THR A 513 -14.12 16.49 -31.24
CA THR A 513 -14.36 17.93 -31.49
C THR A 513 -13.33 18.76 -30.72
N ALA A 514 -12.28 19.25 -31.40
CA ALA A 514 -11.36 20.22 -30.82
C ALA A 514 -11.98 21.63 -30.90
N VAL A 515 -12.19 22.29 -29.75
CA VAL A 515 -12.66 23.69 -29.69
C VAL A 515 -11.53 24.55 -29.13
N GLY A 516 -10.73 25.18 -29.98
CA GLY A 516 -9.67 26.12 -29.57
C GLY A 516 -8.68 26.50 -30.67
N VAL A 517 -8.27 27.78 -30.68
CA VAL A 517 -7.58 28.53 -31.75
C VAL A 517 -6.21 27.95 -32.13
N VAL A 518 -6.03 27.60 -33.42
CA VAL A 518 -4.70 27.45 -34.02
C VAL A 518 -4.06 28.83 -34.15
N ASN A 519 -3.17 29.21 -33.24
CA ASN A 519 -2.40 30.44 -33.40
C ASN A 519 -1.22 30.19 -34.36
N SER A 520 -1.48 30.26 -35.67
CA SER A 520 -0.39 30.34 -36.65
C SER A 520 0.23 31.73 -36.57
N ALA A 521 1.36 31.86 -35.88
CA ALA A 521 2.18 33.06 -35.94
C ALA A 521 2.82 33.16 -37.34
N VAL A 522 2.11 33.76 -38.30
CA VAL A 522 2.72 34.21 -39.56
C VAL A 522 3.42 35.53 -39.26
N GLY A 523 4.72 35.48 -39.00
CA GLY A 523 5.55 36.67 -38.81
C GLY A 523 5.55 37.52 -40.08
N THR A 524 4.99 38.73 -40.00
CA THR A 524 5.15 39.75 -41.04
C THR A 524 6.50 40.43 -40.86
N GLU A 525 7.53 39.97 -41.58
CA GLU A 525 8.73 40.76 -41.80
C GLU A 525 8.64 41.46 -43.16
N ALA A 526 8.68 42.79 -43.12
CA ALA A 526 8.76 43.66 -44.28
C ALA A 526 10.21 43.68 -44.81
N GLY A 527 10.40 43.21 -46.04
CA GLY A 527 11.64 43.32 -46.79
C GLY A 527 11.40 43.01 -48.26
N GLY A 528 10.93 44.00 -49.02
CA GLY A 528 10.52 43.83 -50.41
C GLY A 528 11.70 43.67 -51.38
N ILE A 529 11.46 42.94 -52.47
CA ILE A 529 11.91 43.24 -53.85
C ILE A 529 10.76 42.81 -54.78
N GLY A 530 10.38 43.70 -55.69
CA GLY A 530 9.13 43.66 -56.46
C GLY A 530 9.12 42.76 -57.69
N GLY A 531 7.91 42.67 -58.26
CA GLY A 531 7.63 42.05 -59.55
C GLY A 531 6.13 42.06 -59.85
N ALA A 532 5.58 43.23 -60.21
CA ALA A 532 4.23 43.33 -60.77
C ALA A 532 4.22 42.84 -62.22
N ASN A 533 3.28 41.95 -62.59
CA ASN A 533 2.37 42.18 -63.71
C ASN A 533 1.36 41.04 -63.95
N ASN A 534 0.11 41.48 -64.14
CA ASN A 534 -0.98 40.97 -64.99
C ASN A 534 -1.66 39.61 -64.74
N GLY A 535 -2.99 39.67 -64.60
CA GLY A 535 -3.90 38.57 -64.95
C GLY A 535 -5.29 38.70 -64.34
N ALA A 536 -6.20 39.36 -65.06
CA ALA A 536 -7.59 39.59 -64.67
C ALA A 536 -8.49 38.33 -64.79
N ALA A 537 -9.41 38.23 -63.83
CA ALA A 537 -10.86 37.96 -63.95
C ALA A 537 -11.43 36.82 -64.84
N ILE A 538 -12.20 35.96 -64.15
CA ILE A 538 -13.60 35.53 -64.42
C ILE A 538 -13.88 34.69 -65.69
N GLY A 539 -14.45 33.50 -65.47
CA GLY A 539 -15.15 32.75 -66.51
C GLY A 539 -15.80 31.44 -66.03
N ALA A 540 -17.01 31.51 -65.50
CA ALA A 540 -17.97 30.40 -65.53
C ALA A 540 -19.40 30.99 -65.64
N GLY A 541 -19.88 31.18 -66.88
CA GLY A 541 -21.32 31.21 -67.21
C GLY A 541 -21.70 29.82 -67.72
N GLY A 542 -22.84 29.22 -67.38
CA GLY A 542 -24.24 29.56 -67.68
C GLY A 542 -24.95 28.19 -67.90
N ASP A 543 -26.26 27.96 -67.90
CA ASP A 543 -27.48 28.78 -67.81
C ASP A 543 -28.68 27.88 -67.41
N GLY A 544 -29.78 28.54 -66.99
CA GLY A 544 -31.18 28.14 -67.23
C GLY A 544 -31.89 27.41 -66.08
N SER A 545 -33.10 27.78 -65.63
CA SER A 545 -34.13 28.69 -66.15
C SER A 545 -34.91 29.36 -65.02
#